data_AF-A0A1F9PI28-F1
#
_entry.id   AF-A0A1F9PI28-F1
#
_cell.length_a   1.000
_cell.length_b   1.000
_cell.length_c   1.000
_cell.angle_alpha   90.00
_cell.angle_beta   90.00
_cell.angle_gamma   90.00
#
_symmetry.space_group_name_H-M   'P 1'
#
loop_
_entity.id
_entity.type
_entity.pdbx_description
1 polymer ?
#
loop_
_entity_poly.entity_id
_entity_poly.type
_entity_poly.pdbx_seq_one_letter_code
_entity_poly.pdbx_strand_id
1 'polypeptide(L)' 'MAHTKDFGMMLPGDLLFFSHRGRHIGHAGIYLGDGKMIHASSRRRSVIITDLRQPSHEGAFVVAKRLFEVQYPK' A
#
# COMPACT_ATOMS: atom_id res chain seq x y z
N MET A 1 -14.55 1.92 -17.03
CA MET A 1 -14.12 3.14 -16.32
C MET A 1 -13.09 2.71 -15.31
N ALA A 2 -11.82 3.09 -15.48
CA ALA A 2 -10.80 2.81 -14.49
C ALA A 2 -11.12 3.66 -13.26
N HIS A 3 -11.38 3.01 -12.12
CA HIS A 3 -11.36 3.70 -10.85
C HIS A 3 -9.91 4.13 -10.61
N THR A 4 -9.55 5.33 -11.05
CA THR A 4 -8.33 5.98 -10.61
C THR A 4 -8.43 6.06 -9.10
N LYS A 5 -7.69 5.18 -8.40
CA LYS A 5 -7.58 5.23 -6.95
C LYS A 5 -7.02 6.60 -6.62
N ASP A 6 -7.83 7.39 -5.92
CA ASP A 6 -7.40 8.69 -5.47
C ASP A 6 -6.40 8.50 -4.31
N PHE A 7 -5.14 8.33 -4.69
CA PHE A 7 -4.01 8.32 -3.77
C PHE A 7 -3.75 9.72 -3.17
N GLY A 8 -4.47 10.76 -3.62
CA GLY A 8 -4.27 12.15 -3.19
C GLY A 8 -4.52 12.38 -1.70
N MET A 9 -5.28 11.50 -1.05
CA MET A 9 -5.53 11.55 0.39
C MET A 9 -4.53 10.73 1.24
N MET A 10 -3.65 9.93 0.60
CA MET A 10 -2.64 9.15 1.31
C MET A 10 -1.37 9.97 1.52
N LEU A 11 -0.78 9.92 2.71
CA LEU A 11 0.54 10.51 2.97
C LEU A 11 1.57 9.41 3.27
N PRO A 12 2.85 9.66 2.97
CA PRO A 12 3.93 8.76 3.34
C PRO A 12 3.80 8.32 4.81
N GLY A 13 3.91 7.00 5.04
CA GLY A 13 3.70 6.38 6.35
C GLY A 13 2.32 5.73 6.55
N ASP A 14 1.34 6.00 5.69
CA ASP A 14 0.05 5.30 5.75
C ASP A 14 0.22 3.80 5.50
N LEU A 15 -0.48 2.98 6.29
CA LEU A 15 -0.50 1.54 6.09
C LEU A 15 -1.52 1.17 5.02
N LEU A 16 -1.08 0.36 4.06
CA LEU A 16 -1.86 -0.13 2.94
C LEU A 16 -2.20 -1.61 3.16
N PHE A 17 -3.46 -1.98 3.01
CA PHE A 17 -3.94 -3.35 3.24
C PHE A 17 -4.52 -3.97 1.97
N PHE A 18 -4.18 -5.25 1.72
CA PHE A 18 -4.55 -5.96 0.51
C PHE A 18 -5.17 -7.34 0.76
N SER A 19 -6.11 -7.74 -0.11
CA SER A 19 -6.74 -9.06 -0.17
C SER A 19 -6.68 -9.64 -1.58
N HIS A 20 -5.71 -10.52 -1.83
CA HIS A 20 -5.55 -11.17 -3.15
C HIS A 20 -6.54 -12.32 -3.43
N ARG A 21 -7.30 -12.78 -2.44
CA ARG A 21 -8.24 -13.92 -2.57
C ARG A 21 -9.62 -13.63 -1.96
N GLY A 22 -9.95 -12.36 -1.73
CA GLY A 22 -11.29 -11.88 -1.34
C GLY A 22 -11.83 -12.31 0.03
N ARG A 23 -11.18 -13.25 0.74
CA ARG A 23 -11.70 -13.76 2.04
C ARG A 23 -11.20 -12.98 3.24
N HIS A 24 -9.92 -12.59 3.25
CA HIS A 24 -9.28 -11.90 4.38
C HIS A 24 -8.19 -10.94 3.89
N ILE A 25 -7.87 -9.92 4.68
CA ILE A 25 -6.65 -9.11 4.52
C ILE A 25 -5.47 -10.03 4.83
N GLY A 26 -4.55 -10.19 3.88
CA GLY A 26 -3.42 -11.12 3.99
C GLY A 26 -2.07 -10.50 3.68
N HIS A 27 -2.05 -9.22 3.27
CA HIS A 27 -0.83 -8.52 2.92
C HIS A 27 -0.92 -7.05 3.32
N ALA A 28 0.21 -6.48 3.73
CA ALA A 28 0.33 -5.08 4.11
C ALA A 28 1.61 -4.44 3.56
N GLY A 29 1.59 -3.13 3.43
CA GLY A 29 2.76 -2.32 3.09
C GLY A 29 2.64 -0.91 3.63
N ILE A 30 3.69 -0.11 3.48
CA ILE A 30 3.74 1.28 3.91
C ILE A 30 3.79 2.15 2.66
N TYR A 31 2.91 3.16 2.60
CA TYR A 31 2.92 4.14 1.52
C TYR A 31 4.18 5.00 1.61
N LEU A 32 4.89 5.15 0.50
CA LEU A 32 6.10 5.98 0.40
C LEU A 32 5.83 7.38 -0.16
N GLY A 33 4.63 7.63 -0.71
CA GLY A 33 4.38 8.77 -1.59
C GLY A 33 4.47 8.39 -3.06
N ASP A 34 4.07 9.32 -3.93
CA ASP A 34 4.16 9.19 -5.40
C ASP A 34 3.54 7.91 -5.99
N GLY A 35 2.49 7.38 -5.35
CA GLY A 35 1.85 6.14 -5.76
C GLY A 35 2.71 4.89 -5.49
N LYS A 36 3.71 4.96 -4.60
CA LYS A 36 4.62 3.84 -4.29
C LYS A 36 4.44 3.30 -2.88
N MET A 37 4.78 2.03 -2.72
CA MET A 37 4.70 1.28 -1.47
C MET A 37 6.01 0.54 -1.22
N ILE A 38 6.46 0.49 0.04
CA ILE A 38 7.45 -0.50 0.49
C ILE A 38 6.74 -1.66 1.20
N HIS A 39 7.10 -2.89 0.83
CA HIS A 39 6.49 -4.09 1.40
C HIS A 39 7.38 -5.34 1.27
N ALA A 40 7.11 -6.35 2.10
CA ALA A 40 7.66 -7.69 1.93
C ALA A 40 6.88 -8.42 0.82
N SER A 41 7.41 -8.41 -0.42
CA SER A 41 6.64 -8.85 -1.60
C SER A 41 6.28 -10.33 -1.60
N SER A 42 7.23 -11.19 -1.26
CA SER A 42 7.02 -12.63 -1.12
C SER A 42 8.26 -13.26 -0.51
N ARG A 43 8.16 -14.54 -0.10
CA ARG A 43 9.31 -15.33 0.37
C ARG A 43 10.50 -15.32 -0.60
N ARG A 44 10.27 -15.05 -1.89
CA ARG A 44 11.31 -15.03 -2.94
C ARG A 44 11.82 -13.63 -3.29
N ARG A 45 11.17 -12.56 -2.84
CA ARG A 45 11.43 -11.19 -3.33
C ARG A 45 11.74 -10.16 -2.26
N SER A 46 12.05 -10.58 -1.02
CA SER A 46 12.53 -9.70 0.05
C SER A 46 11.68 -8.42 0.22
N VAL A 47 12.25 -7.36 0.80
CA VAL A 47 11.61 -6.04 0.90
C VAL A 47 11.87 -5.27 -0.38
N ILE A 48 10.81 -4.81 -1.06
CA ILE A 48 10.90 -4.06 -2.31
C ILE A 48 9.97 -2.84 -2.30
N ILE A 49 10.24 -1.95 -3.25
CA ILE A 49 9.37 -0.82 -3.59
C ILE A 49 8.55 -1.19 -4.82
N THR A 50 7.24 -1.04 -4.72
CA THR A 50 6.29 -1.35 -5.79
C THR A 50 5.46 -0.13 -6.14
N ASP A 51 5.22 0.08 -7.43
CA ASP A 51 4.30 1.10 -7.93
C ASP A 51 2.86 0.59 -7.86
N LEU A 52 2.00 1.29 -7.13
CA LEU A 52 0.60 0.90 -6.87
C LEU A 52 -0.30 1.05 -8.10
N ARG A 53 0.17 1.76 -9.13
CA ARG A 53 -0.53 1.90 -10.42
C ARG A 53 -0.36 0.68 -11.33
N GLN A 54 0.38 -0.34 -10.88
CA GLN A 54 0.49 -1.59 -11.63
C GLN A 54 -0.77 -2.47 -11.45
N PRO A 55 -1.27 -3.11 -12.53
CA PRO A 55 -2.53 -3.87 -12.51
C PRO A 55 -2.59 -4.98 -11.45
N SER A 56 -1.45 -5.58 -11.10
CA SER A 56 -1.33 -6.67 -10.11
C SER A 56 -1.77 -6.30 -8.70
N HIS A 57 -1.81 -5.01 -8.37
CA HIS A 57 -2.20 -4.50 -7.04
C HIS A 57 -3.55 -3.77 -7.09
N GLU A 58 -4.09 -3.53 -8.29
CA GLU A 58 -5.32 -2.77 -8.46
C GLU A 58 -6.55 -3.49 -7.91
N GLY A 59 -6.69 -4.80 -8.17
CA GLY A 59 -7.84 -5.58 -7.70
C GLY A 59 -7.78 -6.02 -6.23
N ALA A 60 -6.64 -5.81 -5.55
CA ALA A 60 -6.42 -6.36 -4.21
C ALA A 60 -6.43 -5.31 -3.08
N PHE A 61 -6.33 -4.03 -3.39
CA PHE A 61 -6.33 -2.97 -2.37
C PHE A 61 -7.67 -2.89 -1.66
N VAL A 62 -7.63 -2.84 -0.32
CA VAL A 62 -8.82 -2.78 0.53
C VAL A 62 -8.96 -1.39 1.16
N VAL A 63 -7.92 -0.94 1.86
CA VAL A 63 -7.96 0.31 2.64
C VAL A 63 -6.56 0.84 2.92
N ALA A 64 -6.44 2.16 3.07
CA ALA A 64 -5.29 2.84 3.66
C ALA A 64 -5.66 3.38 5.05
N LYS A 65 -4.80 3.17 6.05
CA LYS A 65 -5.04 3.63 7.42
C LYS A 65 -3.80 4.28 8.02
N ARG A 66 -3.97 5.49 8.57
CA ARG A 66 -2.99 6.11 9.45
C ARG A 66 -3.19 5.62 10.88
N LEU A 67 -2.14 5.08 11.49
CA LEU A 67 -2.19 4.58 12.87
C LEU A 67 -1.71 5.61 13.91
N PHE A 68 -0.80 6.49 13.52
CA PHE A 68 -0.24 7.50 14.41
C PHE A 68 0.28 8.68 13.59
N GLU A 69 0.26 9.87 14.19
CA GLU A 69 1.01 11.01 13.69
C GLU A 69 2.48 10.80 14.07
N VAL A 70 3.33 10.48 13.10
CA VAL A 70 4.76 10.32 13.35
C VAL A 70 5.36 11.70 13.62
N GLN A 71 5.56 12.04 14.88
CA GLN A 71 6.40 13.16 15.28
C GLN A 71 7.86 12.72 15.06
N TYR A 72 8.44 13.09 13.92
CA TYR A 72 9.88 12.91 13.73
C TYR A 72 10.60 13.86 14.69
N PRO A 73 11.47 13.34 15.60
CA PRO A 73 12.30 14.23 16.39
C PRO A 73 13.16 15.06 15.45
N LYS A 74 13.20 16.36 15.69
CA LYS A 74 14.07 17.31 14.97
C LYS A 74 15.54 17.01 15.25
#